data_AF-A0A1F6VDQ0-F1
#
_entry.id   AF-A0A1F6VDQ0-F1
#
_cell.length_a   1.000
_cell.length_b   1.000
_cell.length_c   1.000
_cell.angle_alpha   90.00
_cell.angle_beta   90.00
_cell.angle_gamma   90.00
#
_symmetry.space_group_name_H-M   'P 1'
#
loop_
_entity.id
_entity.type
_entity.pdbx_description
1 polymer ?
#
loop_
_entity_poly.entity_id
_entity_poly.type
_entity_poly.pdbx_seq_one_letter_code
_entity_poly.pdbx_strand_id
1 'polypeptide(L)'
;YSGRNWYDVWFPNLAPSVPTMKLALRAQTPKAWAQFFKKYRAEMQTPENSRTLDVLAALSQHANFSLGCYCADESRCHRSVLRAMLVERGASMR
;
A
#
# COMPACT_ATOMS: atom_id res chain seq x y z
N TYR A 1 9.00 7.83 12.09
CA TYR A 1 8.49 7.07 13.24
C TYR A 1 7.55 8.01 13.99
N SER A 2 6.24 7.77 14.01
CA SER A 2 5.33 8.65 14.75
C SER A 2 5.33 8.22 16.22
N GLY A 3 5.45 9.16 17.16
CA GLY A 3 5.48 8.86 18.60
C GLY A 3 4.17 8.32 19.19
N ARG A 4 3.22 7.91 18.34
CA ARG A 4 1.90 7.38 18.74
C ARG A 4 1.76 5.86 18.55
N ASN A 5 2.81 5.18 18.06
CA ASN A 5 2.89 3.71 17.92
C ASN A 5 1.60 3.05 17.38
N TRP A 6 0.98 3.64 16.35
CA TRP A 6 -0.27 3.10 15.77
C TRP A 6 -0.10 1.78 15.02
N TYR A 7 1.12 1.32 14.83
CA TYR A 7 1.43 0.10 14.09
C TYR A 7 2.32 -0.81 14.93
N ASP A 8 1.94 -2.07 15.01
CA ASP A 8 2.71 -3.11 15.69
C ASP A 8 4.00 -3.44 14.94
N VAL A 9 3.95 -3.38 13.60
CA VAL A 9 5.07 -3.73 12.73
C VAL A 9 5.29 -2.65 11.68
N TRP A 10 6.54 -2.23 11.54
CA TRP A 10 6.98 -1.44 10.38
C TRP A 10 7.32 -2.38 9.22
N PHE A 11 6.57 -2.28 8.11
CA PHE A 11 6.68 -3.21 6.99
C PHE A 11 7.02 -2.51 5.66
N PRO A 12 8.31 -2.15 5.44
CA PRO A 12 8.74 -1.28 4.35
C PRO A 12 8.57 -1.90 2.96
N ASN A 13 8.43 -3.22 2.86
CA ASN A 13 8.16 -3.94 1.62
C ASN A 13 6.86 -3.47 0.94
N LEU A 14 5.92 -2.87 1.67
CA LEU A 14 4.70 -2.31 1.10
C LEU A 14 4.72 -0.79 0.99
N ALA A 15 5.80 -0.13 1.40
CA ALA A 15 5.95 1.31 1.26
C ALA A 15 6.33 1.68 -0.19
N PRO A 16 5.87 2.83 -0.72
CA PRO A 16 6.39 3.34 -1.99
C PRO A 16 7.87 3.65 -1.86
N SER A 17 8.63 3.44 -2.94
CA SER A 17 10.02 3.89 -2.99
C SER A 17 10.12 5.42 -2.80
N VAL A 18 11.29 5.92 -2.39
CA VAL A 18 11.50 7.38 -2.23
C VAL A 18 11.16 8.17 -3.50
N PRO A 19 11.59 7.75 -4.72
CA PRO A 19 11.16 8.41 -5.95
C PRO A 19 9.64 8.44 -6.14
N THR A 20 8.95 7.33 -5.86
CA THR A 20 7.50 7.22 -6.03
C THR A 20 6.75 8.04 -4.98
N MET A 21 7.24 8.06 -3.75
CA MET A 21 6.72 8.92 -2.69
C MET A 21 6.82 10.41 -3.07
N LYS A 22 7.94 10.83 -3.70
CA LYS A 22 8.10 12.20 -4.20
C LYS A 22 7.10 12.57 -5.30
N LEU A 23 6.61 11.60 -6.09
CA LEU A 23 5.53 11.86 -7.05
C LEU A 23 4.24 12.22 -6.33
N ALA A 24 3.88 11.46 -5.28
CA ALA A 24 2.70 11.71 -4.47
C ALA A 24 2.76 13.09 -3.80
N LEU A 25 3.91 13.45 -3.21
CA LEU A 25 4.09 14.76 -2.55
C LEU A 25 3.93 15.96 -3.49
N ARG A 26 4.20 15.78 -4.79
CA ARG A 26 4.10 16.83 -5.80
C ARG A 26 2.77 16.80 -6.57
N ALA A 27 1.93 15.79 -6.33
CA ALA A 27 0.71 15.58 -7.10
C ALA A 27 -0.39 16.57 -6.69
N GLN A 28 -0.75 17.47 -7.60
CA GLN A 28 -1.85 18.44 -7.41
C GLN A 28 -3.03 18.19 -8.34
N THR A 29 -2.86 17.32 -9.34
CA THR A 29 -3.87 17.05 -10.37
C THR A 29 -4.24 15.57 -10.42
N PRO A 30 -5.44 15.21 -10.91
CA PRO A 30 -5.83 13.81 -11.08
C PRO A 30 -4.83 13.02 -11.94
N LYS A 31 -4.26 13.65 -12.97
CA LYS A 31 -3.23 13.03 -13.82
C LYS A 31 -1.96 12.71 -13.06
N ALA A 32 -1.50 13.60 -12.18
CA ALA A 32 -0.32 13.35 -11.34
C ALA A 32 -0.57 12.23 -10.33
N TRP A 33 -1.77 12.18 -9.74
CA TRP A 33 -2.18 11.07 -8.86
C TRP A 33 -2.22 9.73 -9.61
N ALA A 34 -2.76 9.70 -10.83
CA ALA A 34 -2.76 8.51 -11.66
C ALA A 34 -1.34 7.99 -11.97
N GLN A 35 -0.37 8.90 -12.20
CA GLN A 35 1.03 8.52 -12.39
C GLN A 35 1.63 7.89 -11.13
N PHE A 36 1.35 8.46 -9.95
CA PHE A 36 1.78 7.89 -8.68
C PHE A 36 1.21 6.47 -8.49
N PHE A 37 -0.10 6.28 -8.66
CA PHE A 37 -0.73 4.97 -8.46
C PHE A 37 -0.21 3.93 -9.45
N LYS A 38 -0.03 4.31 -10.73
CA LYS A 38 0.56 3.41 -11.74
C LYS A 38 1.97 2.99 -11.35
N LYS A 39 2.81 3.93 -10.93
CA LYS A 39 4.20 3.65 -10.55
C LYS A 39 4.27 2.76 -9.32
N TYR A 40 3.48 3.07 -8.29
CA TYR A 40 3.41 2.28 -7.07
C TYR A 40 2.92 0.85 -7.33
N ARG A 41 1.88 0.68 -8.16
CA ARG A 41 1.40 -0.65 -8.54
C ARG A 41 2.48 -1.49 -9.23
N ALA A 42 3.30 -0.87 -10.07
CA ALA A 42 4.43 -1.55 -10.72
C ALA A 42 5.53 -1.96 -9.70
N GLU A 43 5.78 -1.15 -8.67
CA GLU A 43 6.70 -1.52 -7.58
C GLU A 43 6.19 -2.75 -6.82
N MET A 44 4.88 -2.84 -6.56
CA MET A 44 4.28 -3.97 -5.87
C MET A 44 4.25 -5.27 -6.70
N GLN A 45 4.64 -5.22 -7.98
CA GLN A 45 4.75 -6.37 -8.87
C GLN A 45 6.16 -6.97 -8.94
N THR A 46 7.14 -6.42 -8.21
CA THR A 46 8.43 -7.10 -8.05
C THR A 46 8.23 -8.45 -7.34
N PRO A 47 9.12 -9.44 -7.55
CA PRO A 47 8.96 -10.76 -6.94
C PRO A 47 8.83 -10.73 -5.41
N GLU A 48 9.61 -9.88 -4.73
CA GLU A 48 9.58 -9.73 -3.27
C GLU A 48 8.22 -9.18 -2.79
N ASN A 49 7.77 -8.08 -3.38
CA ASN A 49 6.56 -7.39 -2.96
C ASN A 49 5.31 -8.20 -3.33
N SER A 50 5.29 -8.86 -4.49
CA SER A 50 4.15 -9.69 -4.89
C SER A 50 3.98 -10.88 -3.94
N ARG A 51 5.06 -11.60 -3.62
CA ARG A 51 5.00 -12.73 -2.68
C ARG A 51 4.55 -12.28 -1.29
N THR A 52 4.98 -11.09 -0.87
CA THR A 52 4.53 -10.47 0.38
C THR A 52 3.01 -10.25 0.37
N LEU A 53 2.46 -9.72 -0.72
CA LEU A 53 1.01 -9.53 -0.87
C LEU A 53 0.26 -10.87 -0.90
N ASP A 54 0.82 -11.89 -1.55
CA ASP A 54 0.21 -13.23 -1.61
C ASP A 54 0.12 -13.86 -0.21
N VAL A 55 1.17 -13.72 0.61
CA VAL A 55 1.18 -14.15 2.01
C VAL A 55 0.11 -13.42 2.83
N LEU A 56 0.01 -12.10 2.71
CA LEU A 56 -0.98 -11.32 3.45
C LEU A 56 -2.41 -11.66 3.02
N ALA A 57 -2.64 -11.88 1.72
CA ALA A 57 -3.93 -12.32 1.21
C ALA A 57 -4.31 -13.70 1.79
N ALA A 58 -3.39 -14.66 1.81
CA ALA A 58 -3.62 -15.97 2.43
C ALA A 58 -3.89 -15.85 3.94
N LEU A 59 -3.10 -15.03 4.66
CA LEU A 59 -3.26 -14.82 6.11
C LEU A 59 -4.63 -14.23 6.46
N SER A 60 -5.18 -13.36 5.62
CA SER A 60 -6.47 -12.70 5.86
C SER A 60 -7.64 -13.67 6.03
N GLN A 61 -7.52 -14.90 5.52
CA GLN A 61 -8.51 -15.95 5.70
C GLN A 61 -8.57 -16.44 7.16
N HIS A 62 -7.44 -16.38 7.86
CA HIS A 62 -7.25 -16.98 9.18
C HIS A 62 -7.13 -15.95 10.29
N ALA A 63 -6.74 -14.71 9.98
CA ALA A 63 -6.56 -13.65 10.96
C ALA A 63 -6.95 -12.28 10.40
N ASN A 64 -7.52 -11.45 11.28
CA ASN A 64 -7.76 -10.04 10.97
C ASN A 64 -6.47 -9.25 11.22
N PHE A 65 -6.08 -8.42 10.26
CA PHE A 65 -4.97 -7.47 10.41
C PHE A 65 -5.30 -6.18 9.67
N SER A 66 -4.60 -5.11 10.02
CA SER A 66 -4.76 -3.80 9.39
C SER A 66 -3.46 -3.38 8.72
N LEU A 67 -3.58 -2.92 7.47
CA LEU A 67 -2.50 -2.20 6.78
C LEU A 67 -2.86 -0.72 6.77
N GLY A 68 -2.02 0.08 7.43
CA GLY A 68 -2.22 1.52 7.56
C GLY A 68 -1.18 2.36 6.85
N CYS A 69 -1.52 3.63 6.64
CA CYS A 69 -0.61 4.68 6.19
C CYS A 69 -0.86 5.94 7.02
N TYR A 70 0.13 6.83 7.12
CA TYR A 70 -0.03 8.12 7.81
C TYR A 70 -0.65 9.22 6.93
N CYS A 71 -1.20 8.86 5.77
CA CYS A 71 -1.84 9.84 4.88
C CYS A 71 -3.19 10.26 5.45
N ALA A 72 -3.50 11.56 5.38
CA ALA A 72 -4.78 12.10 5.85
C ALA A 72 -5.97 11.74 4.94
N ASP A 73 -5.72 11.61 3.63
CA ASP A 73 -6.72 11.31 2.61
C ASP A 73 -6.42 9.95 1.97
N GLU A 74 -7.32 8.97 2.18
CA GLU A 74 -7.20 7.62 1.64
C GLU A 74 -7.27 7.60 0.11
N SER A 75 -8.06 8.49 -0.50
CA SER A 75 -8.18 8.60 -1.96
C SER A 75 -6.86 9.02 -2.63
N ARG A 76 -5.92 9.52 -1.83
CA ARG A 76 -4.57 9.97 -2.22
C ARG A 76 -3.47 9.18 -1.49
N CYS A 77 -3.79 7.99 -0.98
CA CYS A 77 -2.83 7.10 -0.32
C CYS A 77 -2.54 5.84 -1.15
N HIS A 78 -1.32 5.31 -1.05
CA HIS A 78 -0.93 4.00 -1.59
C HIS A 78 -1.78 2.83 -1.03
N ARG A 79 -2.37 3.00 0.16
CA ARG A 79 -3.25 2.02 0.80
C ARG A 79 -4.44 1.64 -0.08
N SER A 80 -5.00 2.56 -0.87
CA SER A 80 -6.09 2.25 -1.80
C SER A 80 -5.65 1.27 -2.89
N VAL A 81 -4.42 1.41 -3.38
CA VAL A 81 -3.81 0.49 -4.34
C VAL A 81 -3.53 -0.86 -3.70
N LEU A 82 -2.98 -0.90 -2.48
CA LEU A 82 -2.77 -2.14 -1.73
C LEU A 82 -4.08 -2.90 -1.53
N ARG A 83 -5.14 -2.20 -1.13
CA ARG A 83 -6.47 -2.79 -0.94
C ARG A 83 -6.96 -3.46 -2.22
N ALA A 84 -6.87 -2.75 -3.36
CA ALA A 84 -7.26 -3.32 -4.65
C ALA A 84 -6.43 -4.57 -4.99
N MET A 85 -5.11 -4.51 -4.82
CA MET A 85 -4.20 -5.63 -5.11
C MET A 85 -4.40 -6.85 -4.22
N LEU A 86 -4.80 -6.65 -2.96
CA LEU A 86 -5.14 -7.73 -2.03
C LEU A 86 -6.48 -8.37 -2.39
N VAL A 87 -7.48 -7.57 -2.75
CA VAL A 87 -8.78 -8.09 -3.23
C VAL A 87 -8.59 -8.92 -4.51
N GLU A 88 -7.78 -8.43 -5.46
CA GLU A 88 -7.43 -9.18 -6.68
C GLU A 88 -6.74 -10.53 -6.38
N ARG A 89 -6.07 -10.64 -5.23
CA ARG A 89 -5.42 -11.88 -4.73
C ARG A 89 -6.32 -12.73 -3.85
N GLY A 90 -7.60 -12.37 -3.71
CA GLY A 90 -8.57 -13.13 -2.91
C GLY A 90 -8.47 -12.89 -1.40
N ALA A 91 -7.91 -11.75 -0.96
CA ALA A 91 -7.91 -11.41 0.46
C ALA A 91 -9.35 -11.26 1.01
N SER A 92 -9.60 -11.80 2.20
CA SER A 92 -10.84 -11.58 2.93
C SER A 92 -10.82 -10.20 3.58
N MET A 93 -11.73 -9.32 3.14
CA MET A 93 -11.89 -8.00 3.71
C MET A 93 -13.07 -8.03 4.68
N ARG A 94 -12.79 -7.98 5.98
CA ARG A 94 -13.81 -7.90 7.04
C ARG A 94 -13.91 -6.47 7.57
#